data_AF-A0AAJ1D4D5-F1
#
_entry.id   AF-A0AAJ1D4D5-F1
#
_cell.length_a   1.000
_cell.length_b   1.000
_cell.length_c   1.000
_cell.angle_alpha   90.00
_cell.angle_beta   90.00
_cell.angle_gamma   90.00
#
_symmetry.space_group_name_H-M   'P 1'
#
loop_
_entity.id
_entity.type
_entity.pdbx_description
1 polymer ?
#
loop_
_entity_poly.entity_id
_entity_poly.type
_entity_poly.pdbx_seq_one_letter_code
_entity_poly.pdbx_strand_id
1 'polypeptide(L)'
;MAGMVFVKANGASFSSTTYPKLAVLYPGLKLPDLRGEFIRGWDDGRGVDSLRNLLSSQEDMFKSHNHRFVNEYGTPTDRIIAYTDENNENAEANNVSGVRAWTYIFMEKTGGNETRPRNIAFNYILRAA
;
A
#
# COMPACT_ATOMS: atom_id res chain seq x y z
N MET A 1 -21.88 -24.35 -17.78
CA MET A 1 -21.29 -23.26 -18.62
C MET A 1 -20.91 -23.80 -20.00
N ALA A 2 -21.84 -24.45 -20.71
CA ALA A 2 -21.56 -24.93 -22.07
C ALA A 2 -21.49 -23.73 -23.03
N GLY A 3 -20.46 -23.68 -23.88
CA GLY A 3 -20.27 -22.61 -24.86
C GLY A 3 -19.59 -21.32 -24.35
N MET A 4 -19.13 -21.28 -23.10
CA MET A 4 -18.35 -20.14 -22.60
C MET A 4 -16.86 -20.32 -22.89
N VAL A 5 -16.23 -19.26 -23.43
CA VAL A 5 -14.79 -19.19 -23.65
C VAL A 5 -14.18 -18.25 -22.62
N PHE A 6 -13.13 -18.72 -21.93
CA PHE A 6 -12.40 -17.93 -20.94
C PHE A 6 -11.01 -17.57 -21.47
N VAL A 7 -10.64 -16.30 -21.34
CA VAL A 7 -9.30 -15.80 -21.69
C VAL A 7 -8.58 -15.34 -20.43
N LYS A 8 -7.26 -15.54 -20.39
CA LYS A 8 -6.44 -15.15 -19.23
C LYS A 8 -6.04 -13.68 -19.35
N ALA A 9 -6.21 -12.91 -18.28
CA ALA A 9 -5.71 -11.53 -18.20
C ALA A 9 -4.22 -11.54 -17.83
N ASN A 10 -3.38 -12.00 -18.76
CA ASN A 10 -1.93 -12.16 -18.60
C ASN A 10 -1.14 -11.33 -19.63
N GLY A 11 -1.74 -10.25 -20.15
CA GLY A 11 -1.12 -9.45 -21.19
C GLY A 11 -1.18 -10.04 -22.60
N ALA A 12 -1.89 -11.16 -22.82
CA ALA A 12 -1.98 -11.78 -24.13
C ALA A 12 -2.76 -10.92 -25.13
N SER A 13 -2.34 -10.98 -26.40
CA SER A 13 -3.09 -10.44 -27.53
C SER A 13 -4.24 -11.38 -27.91
N PHE A 14 -5.27 -10.84 -28.56
CA PHE A 14 -6.41 -11.61 -29.04
C PHE A 14 -6.89 -11.14 -30.42
N SER A 15 -7.68 -11.98 -31.11
CA SER A 15 -8.26 -11.66 -32.42
C SER A 15 -9.60 -10.93 -32.26
N SER A 16 -9.74 -9.76 -32.89
CA SER A 16 -11.01 -9.04 -32.97
C SER A 16 -12.08 -9.78 -33.79
N THR A 17 -11.67 -10.59 -34.77
CA THR A 17 -12.58 -11.45 -35.54
C THR A 17 -13.17 -12.55 -34.67
N THR A 18 -12.35 -13.15 -33.80
CA THR A 18 -12.81 -14.23 -32.91
C THR A 18 -13.58 -13.68 -31.72
N TYR A 19 -13.16 -12.54 -31.17
CA TYR A 19 -13.75 -11.93 -29.98
C TYR A 19 -14.16 -10.45 -30.22
N PRO A 20 -15.14 -10.18 -31.09
CA PRO A 20 -15.50 -8.80 -31.46
C PRO A 20 -16.01 -7.97 -30.29
N LYS A 21 -16.78 -8.58 -29.37
CA LYS A 21 -17.24 -7.90 -28.15
C LYS A 21 -16.09 -7.52 -27.20
N LEU A 22 -15.05 -8.36 -27.13
CA LEU A 22 -13.86 -8.08 -26.33
C LEU A 22 -13.02 -6.97 -26.96
N ALA A 23 -12.99 -6.88 -28.29
CA ALA A 23 -12.31 -5.80 -29.01
C ALA A 23 -12.94 -4.42 -28.78
N VAL A 24 -14.25 -4.36 -28.52
CA VAL A 24 -14.92 -3.11 -28.11
C VAL A 24 -14.42 -2.66 -26.74
N LEU A 25 -14.22 -3.59 -25.80
CA LEU A 25 -13.75 -3.28 -24.45
C LEU A 25 -12.24 -3.00 -24.41
N TYR A 26 -11.46 -3.69 -25.24
CA TYR A 26 -10.00 -3.54 -25.36
C TYR A 26 -9.59 -3.29 -26.81
N PRO A 27 -9.69 -2.03 -27.31
CA PRO A 27 -9.41 -1.69 -28.71
C PRO A 27 -7.97 -1.98 -29.15
N GLY A 28 -7.02 -2.00 -28.20
CA GLY A 28 -5.63 -2.37 -28.46
C GLY A 28 -5.40 -3.87 -28.70
N LEU A 29 -6.46 -4.69 -28.69
CA LEU A 29 -6.43 -6.14 -28.92
C LEU A 29 -5.49 -6.89 -27.97
N LYS A 30 -5.28 -6.34 -26.78
CA LYS A 30 -4.43 -6.88 -25.73
C LYS A 30 -5.14 -6.77 -24.40
N LEU A 31 -5.12 -7.86 -23.64
CA LEU A 31 -5.68 -7.89 -22.30
C LEU A 31 -4.72 -7.22 -21.30
N PRO A 32 -5.23 -6.71 -20.16
CA PRO A 32 -4.36 -6.32 -19.06
C PRO A 32 -3.60 -7.54 -18.54
N ASP A 33 -2.42 -7.30 -17.97
CA ASP A 33 -1.71 -8.31 -17.20
C ASP A 33 -2.00 -8.08 -15.72
N LEU A 34 -2.82 -8.96 -15.13
CA LEU A 34 -3.28 -8.85 -13.74
C LEU A 34 -2.49 -9.75 -12.79
N ARG A 35 -1.44 -10.43 -13.28
CA ARG A 35 -0.64 -11.34 -12.45
C ARG A 35 0.13 -10.53 -11.41
N GLY A 36 -0.14 -10.79 -10.13
CA GLY A 36 0.49 -10.07 -9.02
C GLY A 36 -0.16 -8.72 -8.67
N GLU A 37 -1.21 -8.32 -9.39
CA GLU A 37 -1.99 -7.14 -9.06
C GLU A 37 -3.12 -7.48 -8.10
N PHE A 38 -3.31 -6.64 -7.08
CA PHE A 38 -4.57 -6.65 -6.36
C PHE A 38 -5.63 -5.90 -7.16
N ILE A 39 -6.85 -6.42 -7.14
CA ILE A 39 -7.97 -5.76 -7.78
C ILE A 39 -8.60 -4.80 -6.78
N ARG A 40 -8.58 -3.51 -7.13
CA ARG A 40 -9.33 -2.47 -6.43
C ARG A 40 -10.51 -2.07 -7.31
N GLY A 41 -11.71 -2.03 -6.72
CA GLY A 41 -12.91 -1.64 -7.45
C GLY A 41 -12.76 -0.22 -8.00
N TRP A 42 -12.98 -0.03 -9.29
CA TRP A 42 -13.03 1.29 -9.89
C TRP A 42 -14.16 2.10 -9.27
N ASP A 43 -13.88 3.36 -8.94
CA ASP A 43 -14.78 4.19 -8.14
C ASP A 43 -16.11 4.48 -8.82
N ASP A 44 -16.10 4.66 -10.15
CA ASP A 44 -17.28 4.91 -11.00
C ASP A 44 -18.31 5.89 -10.39
N GLY A 45 -17.81 6.95 -9.73
CA GLY A 45 -18.63 8.01 -9.13
C GLY A 45 -19.06 7.79 -7.68
N ARG A 46 -18.63 6.70 -7.01
CA ARG A 46 -18.94 6.48 -5.59
C ARG A 46 -18.21 7.45 -4.66
N GLY A 47 -17.03 7.93 -5.04
CA GLY A 47 -16.23 8.91 -4.29
C GLY A 47 -15.27 8.33 -3.24
N VAL A 48 -15.07 7.01 -3.17
CA VAL A 48 -14.19 6.34 -2.20
C VAL A 48 -12.74 6.23 -2.70
N ASP A 49 -12.53 5.90 -3.98
CA ASP A 49 -11.21 5.86 -4.64
C ASP A 49 -11.20 6.82 -5.83
N SER A 50 -11.58 8.07 -5.57
CA SER A 50 -11.79 9.09 -6.58
C SER A 50 -10.50 9.45 -7.34
N LEU A 51 -10.64 10.03 -8.54
CA LEU A 51 -9.55 10.45 -9.45
C LEU A 51 -8.77 9.29 -10.11
N ARG A 52 -9.25 8.05 -9.97
CA ARG A 52 -8.63 6.87 -10.59
C ARG A 52 -9.31 6.56 -11.91
N ASN A 53 -8.51 6.47 -12.98
CA ASN A 53 -8.99 5.99 -14.28
C ASN A 53 -9.13 4.46 -14.25
N LEU A 54 -10.09 3.92 -14.98
CA LEU A 54 -10.21 2.47 -15.18
C LEU A 54 -8.90 1.90 -15.75
N LEU A 55 -8.45 0.76 -15.22
CA LEU A 55 -7.17 0.09 -15.50
C LEU A 55 -5.89 0.85 -15.11
N SER A 56 -5.99 1.94 -14.34
CA SER A 56 -4.79 2.60 -13.81
C SER A 56 -4.13 1.78 -12.70
N SER A 57 -2.79 1.73 -12.68
CA SER A 57 -2.00 1.09 -11.61
C SER A 57 -1.76 2.03 -10.44
N GLN A 58 -1.51 1.46 -9.27
CA GLN A 58 -1.20 2.17 -8.03
C GLN A 58 -0.15 1.35 -7.27
N GLU A 59 1.02 1.94 -6.97
CA GLU A 59 2.06 1.28 -6.16
C GLU A 59 1.61 1.07 -4.72
N ASP A 60 2.18 0.13 -3.99
CA ASP A 60 1.81 -0.11 -2.59
C ASP A 60 2.02 1.12 -1.68
N MET A 61 1.33 1.12 -0.54
CA MET A 61 1.47 2.15 0.49
C MET A 61 1.12 1.57 1.86
N PHE A 62 1.77 2.07 2.90
CA PHE A 62 1.40 1.81 4.29
C PHE A 62 0.94 3.09 4.98
N LYS A 63 -0.06 2.97 5.85
CA LYS A 63 -0.62 4.13 6.54
C LYS A 63 0.40 4.71 7.50
N SER A 64 0.48 6.04 7.50
CA SER A 64 1.42 6.81 8.29
C SER A 64 1.28 6.52 9.77
N HIS A 65 2.36 6.07 10.40
CA HIS A 65 2.44 5.84 11.84
C HIS A 65 3.87 6.03 12.33
N ASN A 66 4.04 6.08 13.65
CA ASN A 66 5.34 6.07 14.30
C ASN A 66 5.34 5.13 15.49
N HIS A 67 6.54 4.78 15.92
CA HIS A 67 6.77 4.05 17.15
C HIS A 67 7.41 4.97 18.18
N ARG A 68 7.12 4.67 19.45
CA ARG A 68 7.81 5.24 20.60
C ARG A 68 8.51 4.11 21.32
N PHE A 69 9.80 4.28 21.57
CA PHE A 69 10.51 3.40 22.47
C PHE A 69 10.44 4.00 23.88
N VAL A 70 9.98 3.17 24.81
CA VAL A 70 9.99 3.47 26.25
C VAL A 70 10.83 2.40 26.90
N ASN A 71 11.81 2.81 27.71
CA ASN A 71 12.47 1.87 28.61
C ASN A 71 11.51 1.58 29.78
N GLU A 72 10.85 0.42 29.77
CA GLU A 72 9.99 0.02 30.89
C GLU A 72 10.83 -0.56 32.05
N TYR A 73 10.37 -0.26 33.27
CA TYR A 73 11.00 -0.53 34.57
C TYR A 73 11.88 -1.78 34.67
N GLY A 74 13.12 -1.59 35.13
CA GLY A 74 13.95 -2.66 35.67
C GLY A 74 14.74 -3.49 34.65
N THR A 75 14.69 -3.15 33.36
CA THR A 75 15.62 -3.72 32.39
C THR A 75 16.94 -2.93 32.44
N PRO A 76 18.03 -3.49 32.98
CA PRO A 76 19.33 -2.82 32.96
C PRO A 76 19.72 -2.68 31.48
N THR A 77 19.95 -1.46 31.01
CA THR A 77 20.53 -1.24 29.69
C THR A 77 22.00 -0.90 29.89
N ASP A 78 22.91 -1.73 29.39
CA ASP A 78 24.35 -1.43 29.44
C ASP A 78 24.73 -0.25 28.53
N ARG A 79 23.80 0.20 27.68
CA ARG A 79 23.98 1.29 26.71
C ARG A 79 22.70 2.11 26.61
N ILE A 80 22.78 3.41 26.89
CA ILE A 80 21.81 4.38 26.39
C ILE A 80 22.04 4.45 24.89
N ILE A 81 21.10 3.94 24.09
CA ILE A 81 21.12 4.18 22.64
C ILE A 81 20.39 5.51 22.42
N ALA A 82 21.09 6.61 22.74
CA ALA A 82 20.71 7.94 22.30
C ALA A 82 21.65 8.28 21.15
N TYR A 83 21.23 7.98 19.92
CA TYR A 83 21.77 8.67 18.77
C TYR A 83 20.98 9.98 18.67
N THR A 84 21.53 11.06 19.22
CA THR A 84 21.10 12.39 18.79
C THR A 84 21.59 12.55 17.36
N ASP A 85 20.82 13.23 16.51
CA ASP A 85 21.34 13.64 15.22
C ASP A 85 22.60 14.52 15.39
N GLU A 86 23.31 14.81 14.31
CA GLU A 86 24.58 15.54 14.31
C GLU A 86 24.50 16.98 14.88
N ASN A 87 23.36 17.43 15.41
CA ASN A 87 23.15 18.78 15.93
C ASN A 87 23.46 18.95 17.43
N ASN A 88 24.27 18.07 18.04
CA ASN A 88 24.87 18.29 19.36
C ASN A 88 23.83 18.72 20.42
N GLU A 89 22.66 18.07 20.43
CA GLU A 89 21.66 18.30 21.46
C GLU A 89 22.22 17.79 22.79
N ASN A 90 22.42 18.71 23.74
CA ASN A 90 22.85 18.34 25.09
C ASN A 90 21.77 17.46 25.72
N ALA A 91 22.07 16.17 25.92
CA ALA A 91 21.27 15.32 26.79
C ALA A 91 21.39 15.88 28.23
N GLU A 92 20.39 16.65 28.66
CA GLU A 92 20.33 17.20 30.01
C GLU A 92 19.97 16.09 31.00
N ALA A 93 20.96 15.25 31.31
CA ALA A 93 20.85 14.20 32.31
C ALA A 93 21.14 14.81 33.68
N ASN A 94 20.11 15.25 34.39
CA ASN A 94 20.19 15.46 35.84
C ASN A 94 20.36 14.11 36.53
N ASN A 95 21.58 13.55 36.49
CA ASN A 95 21.93 12.28 37.10
C ASN A 95 21.93 12.42 38.62
N VAL A 96 20.74 12.34 39.23
CA VAL A 96 20.59 12.21 40.68
C VAL A 96 20.70 10.73 41.03
N SER A 97 21.69 10.36 41.84
CA SER A 97 21.86 8.99 42.33
C SER A 97 20.58 8.50 43.01
N GLY A 98 20.05 7.36 42.55
CA GLY A 98 18.81 6.77 43.06
C GLY A 98 17.51 7.23 42.38
N VAL A 99 17.56 8.18 41.43
CA VAL A 99 16.39 8.64 40.66
C VAL A 99 16.34 7.96 39.29
N ARG A 100 15.14 7.55 38.86
CA ARG A 100 14.90 6.84 37.61
C ARG A 100 14.91 7.83 36.43
N ALA A 101 15.76 7.61 35.44
CA ALA A 101 15.75 8.36 34.19
C ALA A 101 14.78 7.73 33.17
N TRP A 102 13.87 8.55 32.63
CA TRP A 102 13.01 8.17 31.51
C TRP A 102 13.64 8.67 30.22
N THR A 103 13.93 7.79 29.28
CA THR A 103 14.33 8.20 27.93
C THR A 103 13.19 7.90 26.99
N TYR A 104 12.67 8.94 26.34
CA TYR A 104 11.66 8.79 25.31
C TYR A 104 12.29 9.05 23.95
N ILE A 105 12.38 8.01 23.12
CA ILE A 105 12.80 8.15 21.73
C ILE A 105 11.53 8.17 20.88
N PHE A 106 11.30 9.30 20.21
CA PHE A 106 10.20 9.48 19.28
C PHE A 106 10.72 9.32 17.85
N MET A 107 10.06 8.49 17.06
CA MET A 107 10.30 8.43 15.63
C MET A 107 9.33 9.36 14.90
N GLU A 108 9.79 9.96 13.81
CA GLU A 108 8.91 10.69 12.90
C GLU A 108 7.91 9.75 12.24
N LYS A 109 6.75 10.30 11.88
CA LYS A 109 5.74 9.54 11.14
C LYS A 109 6.26 9.20 9.76
N THR A 110 6.16 7.93 9.39
CA THR A 110 6.49 7.45 8.05
C THR A 110 5.28 6.74 7.46
N GLY A 111 5.04 6.92 6.15
CA GLY A 111 3.94 6.32 5.40
C GLY A 111 2.98 7.37 4.84
N GLY A 112 1.93 6.89 4.16
CA GLY A 112 0.92 7.73 3.50
C GLY A 112 -0.44 7.75 4.18
N ASN A 113 -1.50 8.03 3.43
CA ASN A 113 -2.85 8.18 3.97
C ASN A 113 -3.64 6.86 4.13
N GLU A 114 -3.12 5.75 3.57
CA GLU A 114 -3.79 4.45 3.51
C GLU A 114 -2.78 3.30 3.64
N THR A 115 -3.25 2.12 4.03
CA THR A 115 -2.52 0.86 3.86
C THR A 115 -3.15 0.08 2.71
N ARG A 116 -2.39 -0.22 1.67
CA ARG A 116 -2.85 -0.96 0.49
C ARG A 116 -1.70 -1.67 -0.22
N PRO A 117 -1.96 -2.83 -0.82
CA PRO A 117 -1.01 -3.43 -1.77
C PRO A 117 -0.98 -2.64 -3.08
N ARG A 118 0.02 -2.94 -3.92
CA ARG A 118 0.00 -2.54 -5.32
C ARG A 118 -1.27 -3.08 -5.97
N ASN A 119 -1.96 -2.23 -6.72
CA ASN A 119 -3.27 -2.58 -7.26
C ASN A 119 -3.59 -1.87 -8.57
N ILE A 120 -4.60 -2.39 -9.25
CA ILE A 120 -5.17 -1.83 -10.46
C ILE A 120 -6.67 -1.54 -10.25
N ALA A 121 -7.12 -0.38 -10.72
CA ALA A 121 -8.53 -0.02 -10.71
C ALA A 121 -9.28 -0.84 -11.75
N PHE A 122 -10.23 -1.67 -11.34
CA PHE A 122 -10.95 -2.60 -12.22
C PHE A 122 -12.45 -2.59 -11.93
N ASN A 123 -13.27 -2.81 -12.97
CA ASN A 123 -14.72 -2.84 -12.79
C ASN A 123 -15.21 -4.27 -12.52
N TYR A 124 -15.98 -4.48 -11.45
CA TYR A 124 -16.56 -5.77 -11.11
C TYR A 124 -17.89 -5.96 -11.86
N ILE A 125 -17.86 -6.75 -12.92
CA ILE A 125 -19.04 -6.99 -13.76
C ILE A 125 -19.57 -8.40 -13.48
N LEU A 126 -20.85 -8.48 -13.15
CA LEU A 126 -21.57 -9.75 -12.99
C LEU A 126 -22.33 -10.08 -14.27
N ARG A 127 -22.29 -11.36 -14.66
CA ARG A 127 -23.07 -11.85 -15.80
C ARG A 127 -24.55 -11.88 -15.42
N ALA A 128 -25.39 -11.22 -16.21
CA ALA A 128 -26.82 -11.07 -15.91
C ALA A 128 -27.71 -12.26 -16.34
N ALA A 129 -27.25 -13.13 -17.25
CA ALA A 129 -27.96 -14.34 -17.69
C ALA A 129 -27.00 -15.38 -18.28
#